data_AF-A0A955YQ02-F1
#
_entry.id   AF-A0A955YQ02-F1
#
_cell.length_a   1.000
_cell.length_b   1.000
_cell.length_c   1.000
_cell.angle_alpha   90.00
_cell.angle_beta   90.00
_cell.angle_gamma   90.00
#
_symmetry.space_group_name_H-M   'P 1'
#
loop_
_entity.id
_entity.type
_entity.pdbx_description
1 polymer ?
#
loop_
_entity_poly.entity_id
_entity_poly.type
_entity_poly.pdbx_seq_one_letter_code
_entity_poly.pdbx_strand_id
1 'polypeptide(L)'
;MSIEPELRVPRELQAASRYYQSPLRARVWGDHLVTVLRQAMMERVSGGSPFAVVRSMDVGLRQAIRDLAVIRDRERRLTSDLAACDAPADTRLVLRAHIFETVLDPFRRREDLRALDRWLDGEALLDRELERASGATQRARLCLDIMTRAFADVQTERLASWVEETHMVPYLMDLAEGAQRAPIREEALLALEALLRAAPNVRSLGDKTRVRAWALDRNEPVWVQVAALRALSAWDTGMASGAVLDRFLRRAEGDDFLVRRNALRVASDHLRSSMSVPELALAGDDPSDHVRQGLADALLAIGTDEAWRFLSEMVQDDPEPRVRGWALRAMTQAVASDDDHHHALLGETLLRVLRYEKDELPLRIAVDALPTLATGGVISPLAPFVDCLSELTTRDLVIGERATATLRSLELLEDPEALFLAERLARQLPGVREGKSLQVDLVPNDANDRVLMRALRHVGRGDLQLAARRQGNGYEIIRGERRRRRPWRILHELTHVAPDKRSGYVHTQARVTEGTMVVPPVVLGELTPTPVPGERRFVKQAGGWGPFLMRVDDLLAACFSRVPYRIVTSAGVVEIRS
;
A
#
# COMPACT_ATOMS: atom_id res chain seq x y z
N MET A 1 -1.70 8.04 53.21
CA MET A 1 -0.41 7.81 52.50
C MET A 1 -0.27 6.33 52.23
N SER A 2 -0.83 5.86 51.11
CA SER A 2 -0.62 4.50 50.63
C SER A 2 0.61 4.52 49.72
N ILE A 3 1.57 3.64 49.99
CA ILE A 3 2.78 3.48 49.20
C ILE A 3 2.35 2.89 47.84
N GLU A 4 2.38 3.68 46.76
CA GLU A 4 2.22 3.16 45.40
C GLU A 4 3.31 2.10 45.17
N PRO A 5 2.97 0.87 44.73
CA PRO A 5 3.96 -0.15 44.45
C PRO A 5 4.88 0.33 43.32
N GLU A 6 6.20 0.16 43.48
CA GLU A 6 7.19 0.46 42.44
C GLU A 6 6.78 -0.17 41.10
N LEU A 7 6.30 0.65 40.18
CA LEU A 7 5.98 0.26 38.80
C LEU A 7 7.29 -0.11 38.08
N ARG A 8 7.68 -1.39 38.15
CA ARG A 8 8.82 -1.93 37.39
C ARG A 8 8.45 -2.02 35.91
N VAL A 9 9.40 -1.66 35.05
CA VAL A 9 9.28 -1.86 33.59
C VAL A 9 8.95 -3.34 33.31
N PRO A 10 7.85 -3.65 32.60
CA PRO A 10 7.47 -5.03 32.29
C PRO A 10 8.60 -5.80 31.61
N ARG A 11 8.89 -7.04 32.05
CA ARG A 11 9.96 -7.90 31.47
C ARG A 11 9.71 -8.18 29.98
N GLU A 12 8.48 -8.08 29.55
CA GLU A 12 7.99 -8.26 28.19
C GLU A 12 8.43 -7.13 27.26
N LEU A 13 8.58 -5.88 27.74
CA LEU A 13 9.17 -4.78 26.96
C LEU A 13 10.64 -5.06 26.65
N GLN A 14 11.38 -5.63 27.60
CA GLN A 14 12.75 -6.08 27.37
C GLN A 14 12.79 -7.24 26.36
N ALA A 15 11.87 -8.20 26.46
CA ALA A 15 11.76 -9.30 25.50
C ALA A 15 11.36 -8.83 24.09
N ALA A 16 10.38 -7.93 23.97
CA ALA A 16 9.93 -7.34 22.72
C ALA A 16 11.05 -6.51 22.05
N SER A 17 11.83 -5.75 22.82
CA SER A 17 12.97 -5.02 22.28
C SER A 17 14.02 -5.93 21.63
N ARG A 18 14.22 -7.15 22.15
CA ARG A 18 15.10 -8.16 21.52
C ARG A 18 14.55 -8.69 20.20
N TYR A 19 13.22 -8.70 20.02
CA TYR A 19 12.60 -9.05 18.73
C TYR A 19 12.78 -7.95 17.67
N TYR A 20 12.83 -6.68 18.08
CA TYR A 20 13.05 -5.51 17.21
C TYR A 20 14.51 -5.30 16.77
N GLN A 21 15.46 -6.00 17.38
CA GLN A 21 16.87 -5.96 16.99
C GLN A 21 17.15 -6.58 15.60
N SER A 22 16.18 -7.28 15.00
CA SER A 22 16.26 -7.77 13.62
C SER A 22 15.50 -6.85 12.65
N PRO A 23 16.18 -6.13 11.74
CA PRO A 23 15.53 -5.23 10.77
C PRO A 23 14.51 -5.94 9.87
N LEU A 24 14.76 -7.21 9.55
CA LEU A 24 13.88 -8.06 8.74
C LEU A 24 12.60 -8.47 9.48
N ARG A 25 12.68 -8.71 10.80
CA ARG A 25 11.51 -9.11 11.60
C ARG A 25 10.66 -7.90 12.00
N ALA A 26 11.27 -6.76 12.28
CA ALA A 26 10.57 -5.51 12.55
C ALA A 26 9.67 -5.06 11.39
N ARG A 27 10.12 -5.27 10.14
CA ARG A 27 9.39 -4.86 8.93
C ARG A 27 8.24 -5.79 8.53
N VAL A 28 8.34 -7.08 8.85
CA VAL A 28 7.31 -8.10 8.52
C VAL A 28 6.27 -8.25 9.64
N TRP A 29 6.62 -7.95 10.88
CA TRP A 29 5.79 -8.21 12.05
C TRP A 29 5.34 -6.97 12.82
N GLY A 30 5.76 -5.75 12.43
CA GLY A 30 5.53 -4.52 13.20
C GLY A 30 4.09 -4.34 13.68
N ASP A 31 3.12 -4.25 12.75
CA ASP A 31 1.73 -3.97 13.14
C ASP A 31 1.05 -5.13 13.87
N HIS A 32 1.33 -6.38 13.48
CA HIS A 32 0.74 -7.56 14.12
C HIS A 32 1.33 -7.81 15.51
N LEU A 33 2.66 -7.65 15.68
CA LEU A 33 3.35 -7.81 16.95
C LEU A 33 3.00 -6.67 17.91
N VAL A 34 2.89 -5.43 17.43
CA VAL A 34 2.39 -4.30 18.25
C VAL A 34 0.95 -4.56 18.68
N THR A 35 0.10 -5.09 17.81
CA THR A 35 -1.28 -5.47 18.17
C THR A 35 -1.31 -6.58 19.21
N VAL A 36 -0.49 -7.62 19.06
CA VAL A 36 -0.38 -8.73 20.02
C VAL A 36 0.23 -8.27 21.34
N LEU A 37 1.26 -7.41 21.31
CA LEU A 37 1.86 -6.83 22.52
C LEU A 37 0.90 -5.87 23.21
N ARG A 38 0.14 -5.07 22.46
CA ARG A 38 -0.95 -4.21 22.98
C ARG A 38 -1.99 -5.07 23.69
N GLN A 39 -2.46 -6.14 23.05
CA GLN A 39 -3.46 -7.02 23.63
C GLN A 39 -2.93 -7.71 24.90
N ALA A 40 -1.71 -8.25 24.86
CA ALA A 40 -1.07 -8.86 26.02
C ALA A 40 -0.77 -7.87 27.16
N MET A 41 -0.45 -6.60 26.84
CA MET A 41 -0.22 -5.56 27.86
C MET A 41 -1.52 -5.03 28.43
N MET A 42 -2.57 -4.83 27.62
CA MET A 42 -3.89 -4.43 28.10
C MET A 42 -4.53 -5.52 28.98
N GLU A 43 -4.31 -6.80 28.67
CA GLU A 43 -4.83 -7.91 29.49
C GLU A 43 -4.13 -8.03 30.87
N ARG A 44 -2.90 -7.52 31.03
CA ARG A 44 -2.08 -7.76 32.23
C ARG A 44 -1.75 -6.53 33.09
N VAL A 45 -1.73 -5.33 32.52
CA VAL A 45 -1.54 -4.10 33.30
C VAL A 45 -2.87 -3.73 33.97
N SER A 46 -3.04 -4.21 35.21
CA SER A 46 -4.06 -3.76 36.19
C SER A 46 -5.47 -3.53 35.64
N GLY A 47 -6.07 -4.53 35.01
CA GLY A 47 -7.48 -4.50 34.60
C GLY A 47 -7.79 -3.72 33.31
N GLY A 48 -6.80 -3.45 32.46
CA GLY A 48 -7.03 -3.02 31.07
C GLY A 48 -7.41 -1.56 30.84
N SER A 49 -7.22 -0.66 31.82
CA SER A 49 -7.47 0.76 31.61
C SER A 49 -6.39 1.38 30.70
N PRO A 50 -6.76 2.04 29.58
CA PRO A 50 -5.82 2.75 28.70
C PRO A 50 -4.91 3.74 29.44
N PHE A 51 -5.41 4.35 30.51
CA PHE A 51 -4.64 5.29 31.33
C PHE A 51 -3.50 4.62 32.12
N ALA A 52 -3.70 3.39 32.60
CA ALA A 52 -2.65 2.64 33.29
C ALA A 52 -1.52 2.28 32.32
N VAL A 53 -1.85 2.03 31.05
CA VAL A 53 -0.87 1.81 29.97
C VAL A 53 -0.06 3.09 29.74
N VAL A 54 -0.71 4.25 29.61
CA VAL A 54 -0.03 5.54 29.45
C VAL A 54 0.96 5.81 30.60
N ARG A 55 0.54 5.68 31.87
CA ARG A 55 1.45 5.86 33.03
C ARG A 55 2.63 4.89 33.00
N SER A 56 2.38 3.61 32.67
CA SER A 56 3.44 2.60 32.58
C SER A 56 4.44 2.90 31.47
N MET A 57 3.96 3.39 30.32
CA MET A 57 4.81 3.75 29.19
C MET A 57 5.61 5.03 29.45
N ASP A 58 5.09 6.00 30.19
CA ASP A 58 5.87 7.16 30.62
C ASP A 58 7.06 6.76 31.49
N VAL A 59 6.83 5.88 32.49
CA VAL A 59 7.92 5.34 33.32
C VAL A 59 8.96 4.60 32.46
N GLY A 60 8.50 3.76 31.53
CA GLY A 60 9.36 3.03 30.60
C GLY A 60 10.15 3.94 29.66
N LEU A 61 9.52 4.99 29.14
CA LEU A 61 10.13 6.00 28.27
C LEU A 61 11.23 6.75 29.02
N ARG A 62 10.94 7.29 30.21
CA ARG A 62 11.93 8.00 31.03
C ARG A 62 13.12 7.12 31.38
N GLN A 63 12.87 5.85 31.68
CA GLN A 63 13.96 4.89 31.91
C GLN A 63 14.80 4.67 30.65
N ALA A 64 14.17 4.45 29.50
CA ALA A 64 14.88 4.24 28.23
C ALA A 64 15.74 5.45 27.82
N ILE A 65 15.24 6.67 28.06
CA ILE A 65 15.97 7.91 27.79
C ILE A 65 17.16 8.08 28.77
N ARG A 66 16.98 7.75 30.05
CA ARG A 66 18.10 7.72 31.02
C ARG A 66 19.16 6.70 30.62
N ASP A 67 18.75 5.48 30.26
CA ASP A 67 19.66 4.44 29.79
C ASP A 67 20.46 4.94 28.57
N LEU A 68 19.78 5.57 27.61
CA LEU A 68 20.42 6.10 26.40
C LEU A 68 21.44 7.19 26.73
N ALA A 69 21.12 8.09 27.66
CA ALA A 69 22.05 9.12 28.11
C ALA A 69 23.31 8.51 28.75
N VAL A 70 23.15 7.51 29.62
CA VAL A 70 24.26 6.79 30.25
C VAL A 70 25.13 6.06 29.21
N ILE A 71 24.50 5.39 28.22
CA ILE A 71 25.23 4.68 27.16
C ILE A 71 26.05 5.66 26.31
N ARG A 72 25.45 6.79 25.90
CA ARG A 72 26.15 7.82 25.12
C ARG A 72 27.30 8.46 25.89
N ASP A 73 27.13 8.64 27.19
CA ASP A 73 28.18 9.19 28.03
C ASP A 73 29.38 8.22 28.14
N ARG A 74 29.11 6.92 28.26
CA ARG A 74 30.13 5.86 28.20
C ARG A 74 30.81 5.78 26.85
N GLU A 75 30.05 5.84 25.75
CA GLU A 75 30.57 5.84 24.38
C GLU A 75 31.55 7.03 24.16
N ARG A 76 31.16 8.23 24.59
CA ARG A 76 32.01 9.43 24.51
C ARG A 76 33.26 9.30 25.35
N ARG A 77 33.15 8.81 26.60
CA ARG A 77 34.32 8.55 27.46
C ARG A 77 35.27 7.55 26.81
N LEU A 78 34.76 6.40 26.36
CA LEU A 78 35.56 5.37 25.70
C LEU A 78 36.29 5.94 24.48
N THR A 79 35.58 6.70 23.63
CA THR A 79 36.18 7.32 22.44
C THR A 79 37.29 8.31 22.82
N SER A 80 37.04 9.16 23.82
CA SER A 80 38.01 10.14 24.30
C SER A 80 39.24 9.49 24.92
N ASP A 81 39.05 8.48 25.78
CA ASP A 81 40.12 7.77 26.47
C ASP A 81 40.98 6.98 25.47
N LEU A 82 40.35 6.36 24.46
CA LEU A 82 41.08 5.68 23.39
C LEU A 82 41.89 6.65 22.52
N ALA A 83 41.36 7.82 22.20
CA ALA A 83 42.07 8.84 21.44
C ALA A 83 43.27 9.43 22.19
N ALA A 84 43.26 9.36 23.53
CA ALA A 84 44.34 9.84 24.39
C ALA A 84 45.46 8.80 24.63
N CYS A 85 45.32 7.57 24.11
CA CYS A 85 46.30 6.51 24.30
C CYS A 85 47.43 6.58 23.25
N ASP A 86 48.67 6.77 23.70
CA ASP A 86 49.85 6.79 22.82
C ASP A 86 50.50 5.40 22.65
N ALA A 87 50.27 4.49 23.61
CA ALA A 87 50.84 3.15 23.61
C ALA A 87 49.76 2.06 23.65
N PRO A 88 49.99 0.88 23.01
CA PRO A 88 49.05 -0.25 23.05
C PRO A 88 48.72 -0.75 24.46
N ALA A 89 49.63 -0.57 25.42
CA ALA A 89 49.41 -0.93 26.81
C ALA A 89 48.34 -0.06 27.48
N ASP A 90 48.33 1.25 27.17
CA ASP A 90 47.37 2.21 27.70
C ASP A 90 45.98 1.95 27.13
N THR A 91 45.90 1.72 25.81
CA THR A 91 44.67 1.27 25.14
C THR A 91 44.08 0.06 25.84
N ARG A 92 44.92 -0.93 26.17
CA ARG A 92 44.46 -2.15 26.85
C ARG A 92 43.93 -1.89 28.26
N LEU A 93 44.51 -0.92 28.99
CA LEU A 93 43.99 -0.53 30.31
C LEU A 93 42.62 0.14 30.20
N VAL A 94 42.43 1.03 29.22
CA VAL A 94 41.15 1.68 28.92
C VAL A 94 40.07 0.64 28.57
N LEU A 95 40.36 -0.28 27.63
CA LEU A 95 39.39 -1.32 27.25
C LEU A 95 39.03 -2.24 28.42
N ARG A 96 40.00 -2.60 29.27
CA ARG A 96 39.74 -3.38 30.48
C ARG A 96 38.81 -2.64 31.43
N ALA A 97 39.11 -1.37 31.73
CA ALA A 97 38.28 -0.54 32.61
C ALA A 97 36.84 -0.46 32.10
N HIS A 98 36.66 -0.26 30.79
CA HIS A 98 35.34 -0.23 30.14
C HIS A 98 34.57 -1.55 30.28
N ILE A 99 35.25 -2.70 30.09
CA ILE A 99 34.63 -4.02 30.29
C ILE A 99 34.20 -4.22 31.75
N PHE A 100 35.01 -3.78 32.72
CA PHE A 100 34.67 -3.85 34.13
C PHE A 100 33.44 -3.00 34.50
N GLU A 101 33.30 -1.83 33.88
CA GLU A 101 32.14 -0.96 34.09
C GLU A 101 30.86 -1.54 33.47
N THR A 102 30.96 -2.09 32.24
CA THR A 102 29.77 -2.40 31.42
C THR A 102 29.31 -3.86 31.50
N VAL A 103 30.16 -4.79 31.93
CA VAL A 103 29.86 -6.23 31.96
C VAL A 103 29.71 -6.72 33.40
N LEU A 104 28.48 -6.59 33.90
CA LEU A 104 28.14 -6.97 35.28
C LEU A 104 28.37 -8.46 35.56
N ASP A 105 28.03 -9.33 34.60
CA ASP A 105 28.19 -10.78 34.75
C ASP A 105 29.68 -11.18 34.82
N PRO A 106 30.16 -11.77 35.94
CA PRO A 106 31.58 -12.08 36.11
C PRO A 106 32.12 -13.09 35.10
N PHE A 107 31.28 -14.00 34.59
CA PHE A 107 31.70 -15.01 33.64
C PHE A 107 31.94 -14.41 32.25
N ARG A 108 30.95 -13.69 31.69
CA ARG A 108 31.10 -12.94 30.44
C ARG A 108 32.23 -11.93 30.49
N ARG A 109 32.41 -11.27 31.64
CA ARG A 109 33.53 -10.34 31.83
C ARG A 109 34.88 -11.02 31.68
N ARG A 110 35.07 -12.21 32.26
CA ARG A 110 36.30 -13.00 32.10
C ARG A 110 36.51 -13.41 30.65
N GLU A 111 35.45 -13.77 29.94
CA GLU A 111 35.51 -14.10 28.51
C GLU A 111 35.93 -12.88 27.67
N ASP A 112 35.30 -11.72 27.87
CA ASP A 112 35.64 -10.48 27.18
C ASP A 112 37.09 -10.06 27.46
N LEU A 113 37.54 -10.16 28.73
CA LEU A 113 38.93 -9.85 29.10
C LEU A 113 39.96 -10.76 28.41
N ARG A 114 39.61 -12.02 28.12
CA ARG A 114 40.43 -12.94 27.32
C ARG A 114 40.34 -12.63 25.83
N ALA A 115 39.19 -12.16 25.35
CA ALA A 115 38.98 -11.81 23.95
C ALA A 115 39.79 -10.56 23.53
N LEU A 116 40.16 -9.69 24.48
CA LEU A 116 41.08 -8.56 24.26
C LEU A 116 42.43 -8.99 23.66
N ASP A 117 42.87 -10.22 23.92
CA ASP A 117 44.12 -10.76 23.35
C ASP A 117 43.97 -11.29 21.91
N ARG A 118 42.74 -11.34 21.37
CA ARG A 118 42.44 -12.04 20.12
C ARG A 118 41.76 -11.16 19.08
N TRP A 119 40.62 -10.56 19.42
CA TRP A 119 39.74 -9.90 18.45
C TRP A 119 38.80 -8.85 19.05
N LEU A 120 38.76 -8.67 20.37
CA LEU A 120 37.91 -7.64 20.99
C LEU A 120 38.73 -6.35 21.15
N ASP A 121 38.66 -5.45 20.19
CA ASP A 121 39.34 -4.15 20.20
C ASP A 121 38.40 -3.00 20.57
N GLY A 122 38.88 -1.76 20.43
CA GLY A 122 38.10 -0.56 20.72
C GLY A 122 36.89 -0.40 19.80
N GLU A 123 37.03 -0.72 18.51
CA GLU A 123 35.92 -0.67 17.55
C GLU A 123 34.82 -1.67 17.93
N ALA A 124 35.19 -2.90 18.27
CA ALA A 124 34.22 -3.91 18.70
C ALA A 124 33.47 -3.53 19.99
N LEU A 125 34.11 -2.81 20.91
CA LEU A 125 33.45 -2.30 22.12
C LEU A 125 32.56 -1.07 21.84
N LEU A 126 32.96 -0.19 20.91
CA LEU A 126 32.12 0.91 20.43
C LEU A 126 30.87 0.37 19.71
N ASP A 127 31.02 -0.64 18.85
CA ASP A 127 29.90 -1.32 18.19
C ASP A 127 28.91 -1.90 19.22
N ARG A 128 29.43 -2.46 20.32
CA ARG A 128 28.59 -2.96 21.42
C ARG A 128 27.83 -1.83 22.12
N GLU A 129 28.42 -0.66 22.32
CA GLU A 129 27.70 0.51 22.84
C GLU A 129 26.65 1.03 21.85
N LEU A 130 26.97 1.06 20.56
CA LEU A 130 26.03 1.43 19.49
C LEU A 130 24.82 0.49 19.47
N GLU A 131 25.03 -0.82 19.63
CA GLU A 131 23.96 -1.81 19.73
C GLU A 131 23.09 -1.57 20.97
N ARG A 132 23.69 -1.31 22.13
CA ARG A 132 22.95 -0.96 23.36
C ARG A 132 22.15 0.32 23.20
N ALA A 133 22.75 1.36 22.59
CA ALA A 133 22.09 2.62 22.31
C ALA A 133 20.92 2.44 21.33
N SER A 134 21.09 1.58 20.31
CA SER A 134 20.00 1.19 19.40
C SER A 134 18.87 0.49 20.16
N GLY A 135 19.18 -0.46 21.05
CA GLY A 135 18.19 -1.12 21.89
C GLY A 135 17.43 -0.15 22.81
N ALA A 136 18.12 0.81 23.43
CA ALA A 136 17.48 1.86 24.25
C ALA A 136 16.60 2.79 23.39
N THR A 137 17.07 3.16 22.20
CA THR A 137 16.30 3.95 21.21
C THR A 137 15.01 3.24 20.83
N GLN A 138 15.07 1.94 20.50
CA GLN A 138 13.90 1.14 20.14
C GLN A 138 12.88 1.04 21.29
N ARG A 139 13.35 0.89 22.54
CA ARG A 139 12.46 0.91 23.72
C ARG A 139 11.74 2.24 23.87
N ALA A 140 12.46 3.37 23.75
CA ALA A 140 11.86 4.69 23.82
C ALA A 140 10.79 4.89 22.74
N ARG A 141 11.09 4.52 21.49
CA ARG A 141 10.13 4.58 20.37
C ARG A 141 8.89 3.72 20.62
N LEU A 142 9.07 2.49 21.10
CA LEU A 142 7.94 1.61 21.40
C LEU A 142 7.04 2.18 22.50
N CYS A 143 7.62 2.78 23.54
CA CYS A 143 6.83 3.47 24.57
C CYS A 143 6.03 4.65 23.96
N LEU A 144 6.65 5.47 23.11
CA LEU A 144 6.00 6.59 22.43
C LEU A 144 4.87 6.15 21.49
N ASP A 145 5.08 5.11 20.66
CA ASP A 145 4.03 4.57 19.76
C ASP A 145 2.83 4.00 20.56
N ILE A 146 3.10 3.24 21.64
CA ILE A 146 2.03 2.72 22.50
C ILE A 146 1.27 3.86 23.16
N MET A 147 1.96 4.90 23.65
CA MET A 147 1.31 6.09 24.22
C MET A 147 0.45 6.82 23.18
N THR A 148 0.99 7.05 21.99
CA THR A 148 0.31 7.72 20.86
C THR A 148 -1.04 7.07 20.59
N ARG A 149 -1.09 5.74 20.52
CA ARG A 149 -2.33 4.98 20.30
C ARG A 149 -3.26 5.01 21.51
N ALA A 150 -2.71 4.93 22.72
CA ALA A 150 -3.49 4.89 23.95
C ALA A 150 -4.16 6.23 24.30
N PHE A 151 -3.58 7.37 23.90
CA PHE A 151 -4.17 8.69 24.20
C PHE A 151 -5.59 8.86 23.69
N ALA A 152 -5.92 8.29 22.54
CA ALA A 152 -7.27 8.36 21.97
C ALA A 152 -8.33 7.63 22.81
N ASP A 153 -7.91 6.66 23.64
CA ASP A 153 -8.80 5.80 24.44
C ASP A 153 -8.91 6.28 25.91
N VAL A 154 -8.23 7.36 26.29
CA VAL A 154 -8.25 7.92 27.66
C VAL A 154 -9.24 9.08 27.76
N GLN A 155 -9.99 9.15 28.86
CA GLN A 155 -10.85 10.30 29.16
C GLN A 155 -10.04 11.61 29.20
N THR A 156 -10.50 12.61 28.45
CA THR A 156 -9.77 13.87 28.22
C THR A 156 -9.38 14.60 29.51
N GLU A 157 -10.28 14.73 30.49
CA GLU A 157 -9.99 15.44 31.74
C GLU A 157 -8.91 14.73 32.56
N ARG A 158 -8.97 13.39 32.60
CA ARG A 158 -8.00 12.55 33.30
C ARG A 158 -6.63 12.62 32.61
N LEU A 159 -6.61 12.63 31.28
CA LEU A 159 -5.39 12.79 30.51
C LEU A 159 -4.76 14.16 30.76
N ALA A 160 -5.56 15.24 30.73
CA ALA A 160 -5.09 16.60 30.95
C ALA A 160 -4.48 16.80 32.35
N SER A 161 -5.15 16.33 33.42
CA SER A 161 -4.60 16.38 34.78
C SER A 161 -3.23 15.71 34.86
N TRP A 162 -3.10 14.51 34.27
CA TRP A 162 -1.85 13.79 34.24
C TRP A 162 -0.75 14.49 33.43
N VAL A 163 -1.10 15.11 32.30
CA VAL A 163 -0.15 15.88 31.48
C VAL A 163 0.42 17.06 32.27
N GLU A 164 -0.44 17.77 33.01
CA GLU A 164 -0.04 18.88 33.88
C GLU A 164 0.87 18.38 35.01
N GLU A 165 0.48 17.32 35.70
CA GLU A 165 1.24 16.71 36.80
C GLU A 165 2.63 16.20 36.38
N THR A 166 2.73 15.63 35.18
CA THR A 166 3.97 15.00 34.68
C THR A 166 4.80 15.89 33.76
N HIS A 167 4.30 17.09 33.45
CA HIS A 167 4.86 18.00 32.45
C HIS A 167 5.12 17.29 31.10
N MET A 168 4.16 16.48 30.65
CA MET A 168 4.36 15.61 29.48
C MET A 168 4.59 16.40 28.18
N VAL A 169 3.89 17.53 27.99
CA VAL A 169 4.08 18.37 26.80
C VAL A 169 5.50 18.93 26.72
N PRO A 170 6.02 19.65 27.74
CA PRO A 170 7.43 20.05 27.77
C PRO A 170 8.40 18.89 27.57
N TYR A 171 8.14 17.75 28.21
CA TYR A 171 9.01 16.58 28.09
C TYR A 171 9.07 16.02 26.67
N LEU A 172 7.94 15.90 25.96
CA LEU A 172 7.91 15.48 24.55
C LEU A 172 8.63 16.48 23.64
N MET A 173 8.51 17.78 23.93
CA MET A 173 9.25 18.82 23.20
C MET A 173 10.76 18.71 23.42
N ASP A 174 11.21 18.45 24.65
CA ASP A 174 12.63 18.25 24.93
C ASP A 174 13.19 16.98 24.25
N LEU A 175 12.36 15.94 24.12
CA LEU A 175 12.72 14.75 23.32
C LEU A 175 12.78 15.02 21.82
N ALA A 176 12.03 16.01 21.33
CA ALA A 176 12.05 16.45 19.94
C ALA A 176 13.22 17.40 19.62
N GLU A 177 13.98 17.85 20.62
CA GLU A 177 15.15 18.71 20.45
C GLU A 177 16.31 17.99 19.74
N GLY A 178 17.17 18.76 19.05
CA GLY A 178 18.25 18.24 18.19
C GLY A 178 19.31 17.35 18.88
N ALA A 179 19.36 17.33 20.21
CA ALA A 179 20.27 16.45 20.96
C ALA A 179 19.88 14.95 20.90
N GLN A 180 18.64 14.64 20.52
CA GLN A 180 18.14 13.26 20.42
C GLN A 180 18.33 12.67 19.02
N ARG A 181 18.30 11.33 18.90
CA ARG A 181 18.34 10.67 17.59
C ARG A 181 17.05 10.98 16.83
N ALA A 182 17.14 11.17 15.52
CA ALA A 182 15.99 11.46 14.64
C ALA A 182 14.76 10.57 14.88
N PRO A 183 14.89 9.23 15.06
CA PRO A 183 13.74 8.37 15.30
C PRO A 183 13.02 8.63 16.64
N ILE A 184 13.70 9.12 17.69
CA ILE A 184 13.03 9.49 18.96
C ILE A 184 12.28 10.80 18.76
N ARG A 185 12.90 11.75 18.05
CA ARG A 185 12.31 13.07 17.78
C ARG A 185 11.04 12.95 16.97
N GLU A 186 11.06 12.15 15.92
CA GLU A 186 9.88 11.82 15.10
C GLU A 186 8.74 11.25 15.97
N GLU A 187 9.00 10.19 16.72
CA GLU A 187 7.96 9.54 17.55
C GLU A 187 7.46 10.45 18.68
N ALA A 188 8.32 11.31 19.24
CA ALA A 188 7.93 12.28 20.25
C ALA A 188 6.95 13.33 19.68
N LEU A 189 7.18 13.78 18.44
CA LEU A 189 6.29 14.70 17.73
C LEU A 189 4.96 14.02 17.34
N LEU A 190 4.98 12.74 16.95
CA LEU A 190 3.75 11.98 16.71
C LEU A 190 2.95 11.76 18.00
N ALA A 191 3.62 11.43 19.11
CA ALA A 191 2.98 11.34 20.42
C ALA A 191 2.39 12.68 20.87
N LEU A 192 3.10 13.78 20.61
CA LEU A 192 2.63 15.13 20.87
C LEU A 192 1.40 15.47 20.02
N GLU A 193 1.39 15.12 18.72
CA GLU A 193 0.21 15.29 17.86
C GLU A 193 -1.01 14.59 18.47
N ALA A 194 -0.88 13.30 18.80
CA ALA A 194 -1.98 12.50 19.36
C ALA A 194 -2.45 13.07 20.71
N LEU A 195 -1.52 13.49 21.57
CA LEU A 195 -1.83 14.10 22.85
C LEU A 195 -2.65 15.38 22.71
N LEU A 196 -2.24 16.29 21.81
CA LEU A 196 -2.91 17.56 21.58
C LEU A 196 -4.31 17.38 20.99
N ARG A 197 -4.54 16.31 20.22
CA ARG A 197 -5.88 15.95 19.73
C ARG A 197 -6.75 15.39 20.86
N ALA A 198 -6.20 14.52 21.70
CA ALA A 198 -6.93 13.88 22.79
C ALA A 198 -7.25 14.82 23.96
N ALA A 199 -6.37 15.82 24.20
CA ALA A 199 -6.52 16.82 25.26
C ALA A 199 -6.18 18.24 24.77
N PRO A 200 -7.05 18.90 23.99
CA PRO A 200 -6.75 20.22 23.40
C PRO A 200 -6.43 21.34 24.39
N ASN A 201 -6.88 21.24 25.64
CA ASN A 201 -6.62 22.23 26.69
C ASN A 201 -5.15 22.29 27.13
N VAL A 202 -4.35 21.26 26.84
CA VAL A 202 -2.92 21.22 27.21
C VAL A 202 -2.01 21.99 26.22
N ARG A 203 -2.58 22.57 25.15
CA ARG A 203 -1.86 23.37 24.14
C ARG A 203 -1.12 24.58 24.73
N SER A 204 -1.52 25.10 25.89
CA SER A 204 -0.84 26.22 26.55
C SER A 204 0.47 25.83 27.24
N LEU A 205 0.73 24.53 27.42
CA LEU A 205 1.87 24.01 28.18
C LEU A 205 3.17 23.90 27.37
N GLY A 206 3.19 24.36 26.12
CA GLY A 206 4.37 24.29 25.28
C GLY A 206 4.45 25.40 24.26
N ASP A 207 5.39 25.28 23.34
CA ASP A 207 5.76 26.34 22.40
C ASP A 207 5.61 25.90 20.94
N LYS A 208 4.46 26.27 20.34
CA LYS A 208 4.17 26.02 18.93
C LYS A 208 5.16 26.66 17.96
N THR A 209 5.88 27.71 18.36
CA THR A 209 6.87 28.37 17.48
C THR A 209 8.11 27.49 17.27
N ARG A 210 8.53 26.73 18.30
CA ARG A 210 9.58 25.70 18.17
C ARG A 210 9.16 24.58 17.24
N VAL A 211 7.92 24.10 17.37
CA VAL A 211 7.38 23.06 16.47
C VAL A 211 7.33 23.56 15.02
N ARG A 212 6.93 24.81 14.80
CA ARG A 212 7.02 25.45 13.48
C ARG A 212 8.46 25.50 12.97
N ALA A 213 9.42 25.87 13.81
CA ALA A 213 10.83 25.94 13.41
C ALA A 213 11.32 24.57 12.91
N TRP A 214 11.07 23.48 13.64
CA TRP A 214 11.43 22.13 13.18
C TRP A 214 10.70 21.71 11.90
N ALA A 215 9.44 22.13 11.74
CA ALA A 215 8.67 21.87 10.53
C ALA A 215 9.19 22.65 9.30
N LEU A 216 10.00 23.68 9.47
CA LEU A 216 10.54 24.54 8.40
C LEU A 216 12.06 24.45 8.22
N ASP A 217 12.79 23.95 9.21
CA ASP A 217 14.23 23.77 9.12
C ASP A 217 14.58 22.65 8.14
N ARG A 218 15.38 22.99 7.13
CA ARG A 218 15.79 22.08 6.06
C ARG A 218 16.94 21.17 6.45
N ASN A 219 17.65 21.50 7.54
CA ASN A 219 18.69 20.64 8.10
C ASN A 219 18.11 19.50 8.94
N GLU A 220 16.82 19.58 9.26
CA GLU A 220 16.14 18.53 10.00
C GLU A 220 15.94 17.28 9.15
N PRO A 221 15.92 16.08 9.74
CA PRO A 221 15.52 14.87 9.01
C PRO A 221 14.09 15.01 8.46
N VAL A 222 13.86 14.57 7.23
CA VAL A 222 12.56 14.66 6.52
C VAL A 222 11.38 14.24 7.41
N TRP A 223 11.49 13.10 8.09
CA TRP A 223 10.40 12.57 8.91
C TRP A 223 10.17 13.36 10.21
N VAL A 224 11.19 14.03 10.74
CA VAL A 224 11.04 14.98 11.86
C VAL A 224 10.28 16.22 11.38
N GLN A 225 10.61 16.76 10.20
CA GLN A 225 9.89 17.90 9.62
C GLN A 225 8.40 17.56 9.40
N VAL A 226 8.11 16.36 8.87
CA VAL A 226 6.74 15.88 8.65
C VAL A 226 5.99 15.67 9.97
N ALA A 227 6.62 15.03 10.96
CA ALA A 227 6.00 14.83 12.27
C ALA A 227 5.74 16.17 12.99
N ALA A 228 6.66 17.13 12.86
CA ALA A 228 6.49 18.48 13.39
C ALA A 228 5.31 19.20 12.73
N LEU A 229 5.16 19.11 11.40
CA LEU A 229 4.03 19.71 10.69
C LEU A 229 2.69 19.11 11.12
N ARG A 230 2.65 17.80 11.35
CA ARG A 230 1.46 17.12 11.90
C ARG A 230 1.13 17.59 13.32
N ALA A 231 2.12 17.61 14.21
CA ALA A 231 1.96 18.11 15.57
C ALA A 231 1.47 19.57 15.58
N LEU A 232 2.03 20.41 14.69
CA LEU A 232 1.61 21.80 14.51
C LEU A 232 0.15 21.90 14.08
N SER A 233 -0.33 21.03 13.17
CA SER A 233 -1.75 21.00 12.75
C SER A 233 -2.72 20.64 13.87
N ALA A 234 -2.29 19.80 14.82
CA ALA A 234 -3.06 19.49 16.01
C ALA A 234 -3.02 20.63 17.05
N TRP A 235 -1.98 21.47 17.00
CA TRP A 235 -1.76 22.57 17.94
C TRP A 235 -2.48 23.86 17.50
N ASP A 236 -2.25 24.28 16.26
CA ASP A 236 -2.71 25.55 15.69
C ASP A 236 -2.83 25.42 14.16
N THR A 237 -4.06 25.34 13.65
CA THR A 237 -4.33 25.13 12.22
C THR A 237 -3.89 26.30 11.35
N GLY A 238 -3.92 27.54 11.86
CA GLY A 238 -3.48 28.73 11.12
C GLY A 238 -1.96 28.80 10.99
N MET A 239 -1.24 28.44 12.06
CA MET A 239 0.22 28.33 11.97
C MET A 239 0.65 27.15 11.10
N ALA A 240 -0.10 26.04 11.14
CA ALA A 240 0.14 24.89 10.28
C ALA A 240 -0.11 25.20 8.79
N SER A 241 -1.22 25.84 8.43
CA SER A 241 -1.48 26.26 7.05
C SER A 241 -0.39 27.21 6.55
N GLY A 242 0.02 28.18 7.37
CA GLY A 242 1.17 29.04 7.05
C GLY A 242 2.50 28.29 6.91
N ALA A 243 2.70 27.14 7.57
CA ALA A 243 3.90 26.30 7.36
C ALA A 243 3.82 25.52 6.04
N VAL A 244 2.65 24.98 5.72
CA VAL A 244 2.38 24.30 4.45
C VAL A 244 2.62 25.26 3.28
N LEU A 245 2.09 26.48 3.35
CA LEU A 245 2.30 27.52 2.33
C LEU A 245 3.78 27.89 2.17
N ASP A 246 4.50 28.10 3.28
CA ASP A 246 5.93 28.36 3.24
C ASP A 246 6.70 27.24 2.52
N ARG A 247 6.28 25.98 2.67
CA ARG A 247 6.88 24.82 1.99
C ARG A 247 6.63 24.81 0.48
N PHE A 248 5.47 25.27 0.02
CA PHE A 248 5.19 25.37 -1.42
C PHE A 248 5.91 26.54 -2.08
N LEU A 249 5.99 27.68 -1.38
CA LEU A 249 6.61 28.91 -1.87
C LEU A 249 8.14 28.85 -1.82
N ARG A 250 8.72 28.24 -0.79
CA ARG A 250 10.17 28.11 -0.61
C ARG A 250 10.57 26.66 -0.81
N ARG A 251 10.68 26.27 -2.08
CA ARG A 251 11.11 24.92 -2.49
C ARG A 251 12.60 24.72 -2.22
N ALA A 252 12.99 23.50 -1.87
CA ALA A 252 14.38 23.06 -1.83
C ALA A 252 14.60 21.89 -2.82
N GLU A 253 15.85 21.70 -3.22
CA GLU A 253 16.30 20.53 -3.97
C GLU A 253 16.46 19.30 -3.05
N GLY A 254 16.72 18.14 -3.64
CA GLY A 254 16.88 16.87 -2.91
C GLY A 254 15.56 16.34 -2.38
N ASP A 255 15.57 15.81 -1.15
CA ASP A 255 14.45 15.09 -0.54
C ASP A 255 13.29 15.98 -0.05
N ASP A 256 13.35 17.30 -0.26
CA ASP A 256 12.30 18.25 0.19
C ASP A 256 10.94 17.96 -0.48
N PHE A 257 10.90 17.33 -1.66
CA PHE A 257 9.65 16.91 -2.29
C PHE A 257 8.86 15.93 -1.40
N LEU A 258 9.53 15.11 -0.57
CA LEU A 258 8.87 14.24 0.40
C LEU A 258 8.14 15.04 1.48
N VAL A 259 8.73 16.14 1.93
CA VAL A 259 8.13 17.03 2.93
C VAL A 259 6.94 17.75 2.31
N ARG A 260 7.07 18.32 1.10
CA ARG A 260 5.98 19.02 0.40
C ARG A 260 4.81 18.11 0.08
N ARG A 261 5.06 16.88 -0.39
CA ARG A 261 4.00 15.86 -0.58
C ARG A 261 3.29 15.54 0.73
N ASN A 262 4.03 15.37 1.82
CA ASN A 262 3.41 15.13 3.14
C ASN A 262 2.70 16.37 3.70
N ALA A 263 3.11 17.58 3.32
CA ALA A 263 2.40 18.80 3.66
C ALA A 263 1.00 18.84 3.03
N LEU A 264 0.85 18.38 1.79
CA LEU A 264 -0.45 18.18 1.15
C LEU A 264 -1.30 17.13 1.87
N ARG A 265 -0.68 16.05 2.37
CA ARG A 265 -1.38 15.07 3.22
C ARG A 265 -1.83 15.66 4.56
N VAL A 266 -1.02 16.50 5.20
CA VAL A 266 -1.44 17.23 6.40
C VAL A 266 -2.60 18.17 6.08
N ALA A 267 -2.55 18.84 4.92
CA ALA A 267 -3.65 19.68 4.47
C ALA A 267 -4.95 18.89 4.27
N SER A 268 -4.87 17.75 3.57
CA SER A 268 -6.01 16.87 3.33
C SER A 268 -6.59 16.28 4.61
N ASP A 269 -5.75 15.91 5.56
CA ASP A 269 -6.21 15.16 6.74
C ASP A 269 -6.68 16.11 7.86
N HIS A 270 -6.13 17.32 7.95
CA HIS A 270 -6.23 18.15 9.15
C HIS A 270 -6.54 19.63 8.91
N LEU A 271 -6.37 20.15 7.69
CA LEU A 271 -6.51 21.59 7.41
C LEU A 271 -7.57 21.89 6.35
N ARG A 272 -8.50 20.97 6.06
CA ARG A 272 -9.56 21.14 5.04
C ARG A 272 -10.34 22.45 5.19
N SER A 273 -10.64 22.87 6.43
CA SER A 273 -11.37 24.11 6.71
C SER A 273 -10.47 25.35 6.82
N SER A 274 -9.15 25.19 6.76
CA SER A 274 -8.17 26.26 6.98
C SER A 274 -7.32 26.56 5.73
N MET A 275 -7.50 25.80 4.65
CA MET A 275 -6.83 26.01 3.38
C MET A 275 -7.85 26.10 2.25
N SER A 276 -7.63 27.04 1.35
CA SER A 276 -8.43 27.26 0.15
C SER A 276 -7.82 26.54 -1.07
N VAL A 277 -8.61 26.40 -2.14
CA VAL A 277 -8.13 25.81 -3.40
C VAL A 277 -6.97 26.62 -4.01
N PRO A 278 -7.01 27.96 -4.09
CA PRO A 278 -5.89 28.75 -4.61
C PRO A 278 -4.58 28.56 -3.82
N GLU A 279 -4.67 28.36 -2.50
CA GLU A 279 -3.52 28.09 -1.64
C GLU A 279 -2.88 26.73 -1.92
N LEU A 280 -3.71 25.68 -2.13
CA LEU A 280 -3.20 24.37 -2.54
C LEU A 280 -2.66 24.38 -3.97
N ALA A 281 -3.28 25.14 -4.87
CA ALA A 281 -2.89 25.26 -6.27
C ALA A 281 -1.44 25.76 -6.46
N LEU A 282 -0.81 26.38 -5.45
CA LEU A 282 0.61 26.70 -5.44
C LEU A 282 1.53 25.47 -5.63
N ALA A 283 1.03 24.27 -5.31
CA ALA A 283 1.72 23.01 -5.56
C ALA A 283 1.52 22.47 -7.00
N GLY A 284 0.66 23.11 -7.81
CA GLY A 284 0.35 22.68 -9.18
C GLY A 284 1.55 22.79 -10.13
N ASP A 285 2.44 23.76 -9.90
CA ASP A 285 3.68 23.92 -10.66
C ASP A 285 4.89 23.26 -9.96
N ASP A 286 4.69 22.36 -9.01
CA ASP A 286 5.81 21.68 -8.34
C ASP A 286 6.56 20.79 -9.35
N PRO A 287 7.90 20.82 -9.40
CA PRO A 287 8.67 19.99 -10.34
C PRO A 287 8.48 18.48 -10.10
N SER A 288 8.11 18.06 -8.88
CA SER A 288 7.90 16.65 -8.55
C SER A 288 6.48 16.19 -8.88
N ASP A 289 6.36 15.17 -9.73
CA ASP A 289 5.10 14.47 -10.03
C ASP A 289 4.44 13.92 -8.76
N HIS A 290 5.22 13.44 -7.78
CA HIS A 290 4.73 12.95 -6.50
C HIS A 290 4.05 14.02 -5.64
N VAL A 291 4.51 15.27 -5.72
CA VAL A 291 3.86 16.40 -5.03
C VAL A 291 2.55 16.73 -5.73
N ARG A 292 2.54 16.81 -7.06
CA ARG A 292 1.32 17.07 -7.84
C ARG A 292 0.27 15.95 -7.70
N GLN A 293 0.69 14.69 -7.57
CA GLN A 293 -0.22 13.58 -7.19
C GLN A 293 -0.83 13.79 -5.80
N GLY A 294 -0.03 14.24 -4.82
CA GLY A 294 -0.53 14.61 -3.49
C GLY A 294 -1.48 15.81 -3.52
N LEU A 295 -1.34 16.71 -4.50
CA LEU A 295 -2.24 17.84 -4.68
C LEU A 295 -3.63 17.34 -5.10
N ALA A 296 -3.69 16.36 -6.01
CA ALA A 296 -4.96 15.77 -6.39
C ALA A 296 -5.69 15.14 -5.18
N ASP A 297 -4.97 14.44 -4.31
CA ASP A 297 -5.55 13.87 -3.08
C ASP A 297 -6.09 14.99 -2.14
N ALA A 298 -5.36 16.10 -2.02
CA ALA A 298 -5.74 17.23 -1.18
C ALA A 298 -6.95 18.01 -1.72
N LEU A 299 -7.02 18.24 -3.03
CA LEU A 299 -8.17 18.87 -3.69
C LEU A 299 -9.43 18.02 -3.53
N LEU A 300 -9.30 16.70 -3.71
CA LEU A 300 -10.41 15.78 -3.51
C LEU A 300 -10.92 15.80 -2.07
N ALA A 301 -10.01 15.91 -1.10
CA ALA A 301 -10.36 16.01 0.32
C ALA A 301 -11.14 17.30 0.65
N ILE A 302 -10.89 18.41 -0.06
CA ILE A 302 -11.70 19.64 0.05
C ILE A 302 -13.08 19.45 -0.58
N GLY A 303 -13.13 18.86 -1.77
CA GLY A 303 -14.39 18.43 -2.41
C GLY A 303 -15.33 19.56 -2.87
N THR A 304 -14.84 20.80 -3.00
CA THR A 304 -15.62 21.92 -3.57
C THR A 304 -15.63 21.87 -5.10
N ASP A 305 -16.60 22.52 -5.73
CA ASP A 305 -16.65 22.65 -7.19
C ASP A 305 -15.35 23.19 -7.80
N GLU A 306 -14.72 24.17 -7.13
CA GLU A 306 -13.45 24.75 -7.57
C GLU A 306 -12.32 23.69 -7.54
N ALA A 307 -12.29 22.85 -6.51
CA ALA A 307 -11.32 21.78 -6.41
C ALA A 307 -11.53 20.71 -7.50
N TRP A 308 -12.79 20.40 -7.82
CA TRP A 308 -13.14 19.47 -8.90
C TRP A 308 -12.78 20.02 -10.29
N ARG A 309 -12.99 21.32 -10.53
CA ARG A 309 -12.53 21.98 -11.77
C ARG A 309 -11.01 21.92 -11.90
N PHE A 310 -10.29 22.22 -10.81
CA PHE A 310 -8.82 22.11 -10.81
C PHE A 310 -8.35 20.67 -11.05
N LEU A 311 -8.99 19.66 -10.45
CA LEU A 311 -8.70 18.25 -10.74
C LEU A 311 -8.94 17.91 -12.22
N SER A 312 -10.02 18.40 -12.81
CA SER A 312 -10.30 18.22 -14.24
C SER A 312 -9.22 18.87 -15.12
N GLU A 313 -8.75 20.06 -14.77
CA GLU A 313 -7.62 20.73 -15.45
C GLU A 313 -6.33 19.90 -15.32
N MET A 314 -6.02 19.40 -14.12
CA MET A 314 -4.86 18.51 -13.92
C MET A 314 -4.94 17.24 -14.78
N VAL A 315 -6.12 16.66 -14.95
CA VAL A 315 -6.32 15.49 -15.83
C VAL A 315 -6.04 15.81 -17.29
N GLN A 316 -6.20 17.06 -17.71
CA GLN A 316 -6.10 17.48 -19.11
C GLN A 316 -4.72 18.02 -19.45
N ASP A 317 -4.14 18.82 -18.56
CA ASP A 317 -3.05 19.72 -18.89
C ASP A 317 -1.73 19.40 -18.16
N ASP A 318 -1.72 18.52 -17.13
CA ASP A 318 -0.45 18.18 -16.46
C ASP A 318 0.52 17.50 -17.44
N PRO A 319 1.79 17.92 -17.49
CA PRO A 319 2.75 17.35 -18.44
C PRO A 319 3.04 15.87 -18.20
N GLU A 320 2.89 15.37 -16.97
CA GLU A 320 3.24 14.00 -16.59
C GLU A 320 2.00 13.09 -16.62
N PRO A 321 1.99 12.02 -17.46
CA PRO A 321 0.85 11.09 -17.55
C PRO A 321 0.49 10.41 -16.22
N ARG A 322 1.47 10.24 -15.32
CA ARG A 322 1.20 9.71 -13.97
C ARG A 322 0.33 10.64 -13.13
N VAL A 323 0.52 11.96 -13.24
CA VAL A 323 -0.30 12.93 -12.51
C VAL A 323 -1.70 12.99 -13.12
N ARG A 324 -1.82 13.08 -14.45
CA ARG A 324 -3.11 13.04 -15.16
C ARG A 324 -3.91 11.79 -14.77
N GLY A 325 -3.26 10.63 -14.80
CA GLY A 325 -3.85 9.36 -14.41
C GLY A 325 -4.24 9.30 -12.93
N TRP A 326 -3.41 9.82 -12.03
CA TRP A 326 -3.70 9.85 -10.59
C TRP A 326 -4.89 10.76 -10.27
N ALA A 327 -4.93 11.97 -10.84
CA ALA A 327 -6.04 12.90 -10.69
C ALA A 327 -7.35 12.29 -11.21
N LEU A 328 -7.32 11.63 -12.37
CA LEU A 328 -8.49 10.96 -12.92
C LEU A 328 -8.94 9.82 -12.00
N ARG A 329 -8.01 9.02 -11.48
CA ARG A 329 -8.31 7.97 -10.52
C ARG A 329 -8.96 8.55 -9.27
N ALA A 330 -8.41 9.62 -8.71
CA ALA A 330 -8.97 10.30 -7.54
C ALA A 330 -10.42 10.73 -7.79
N MET A 331 -10.71 11.38 -8.92
CA MET A 331 -12.07 11.76 -9.30
C MET A 331 -13.00 10.55 -9.43
N THR A 332 -12.58 9.49 -10.15
CA THR A 332 -13.42 8.28 -10.35
C THR A 332 -13.69 7.49 -9.06
N GLN A 333 -12.82 7.59 -8.05
CA GLN A 333 -13.00 6.94 -6.75
C GLN A 333 -13.89 7.75 -5.80
N ALA A 334 -14.02 9.06 -6.02
CA ALA A 334 -14.79 9.96 -5.16
C ALA A 334 -16.31 9.94 -5.37
N VAL A 335 -16.75 9.18 -6.38
CA VAL A 335 -18.12 9.11 -6.92
C VAL A 335 -19.19 8.60 -5.93
N ALA A 336 -18.83 8.41 -4.66
CA ALA A 336 -19.81 8.18 -3.59
C ALA A 336 -20.66 9.42 -3.24
N SER A 337 -20.35 10.61 -3.78
CA SER A 337 -21.15 11.82 -3.59
C SER A 337 -22.31 11.88 -4.60
N ASP A 338 -23.56 11.99 -4.12
CA ASP A 338 -24.75 12.26 -4.95
C ASP A 338 -24.78 13.72 -5.48
N ASP A 339 -23.71 14.17 -6.12
CA ASP A 339 -23.58 15.52 -6.68
C ASP A 339 -23.59 15.48 -8.21
N ASP A 340 -24.73 15.86 -8.79
CA ASP A 340 -24.95 15.90 -10.24
C ASP A 340 -23.94 16.81 -10.97
N HIS A 341 -23.44 17.88 -10.33
CA HIS A 341 -22.46 18.77 -10.96
C HIS A 341 -21.10 18.07 -11.10
N HIS A 342 -20.65 17.38 -10.06
CA HIS A 342 -19.41 16.60 -10.11
C HIS A 342 -19.51 15.41 -11.06
N HIS A 343 -20.67 14.77 -11.14
CA HIS A 343 -20.94 13.71 -12.13
C HIS A 343 -20.84 14.23 -13.56
N ALA A 344 -21.46 15.37 -13.87
CA ALA A 344 -21.39 15.99 -15.19
C ALA A 344 -19.94 16.34 -15.57
N LEU A 345 -19.20 16.99 -14.67
CA LEU A 345 -17.80 17.36 -14.91
C LEU A 345 -16.90 16.14 -15.10
N LEU A 346 -17.08 15.08 -14.30
CA LEU A 346 -16.36 13.82 -14.48
C LEU A 346 -16.66 13.18 -15.84
N GLY A 347 -17.93 13.16 -16.25
CA GLY A 347 -18.35 12.65 -17.55
C GLY A 347 -17.68 13.40 -18.71
N GLU A 348 -17.67 14.73 -18.68
CA GLU A 348 -16.98 15.56 -19.67
C GLU A 348 -15.47 15.30 -19.68
N THR A 349 -14.86 15.20 -18.50
CA THR A 349 -13.43 14.91 -18.33
C THR A 349 -13.06 13.57 -18.95
N LEU A 350 -13.84 12.52 -18.67
CA LEU A 350 -13.64 11.18 -19.23
C LEU A 350 -13.76 11.17 -20.76
N LEU A 351 -14.78 11.84 -21.31
CA LEU A 351 -14.94 11.94 -22.77
C LEU A 351 -13.75 12.65 -23.42
N ARG A 352 -13.22 13.71 -22.79
CA ARG A 352 -12.03 14.41 -23.26
C ARG A 352 -10.80 13.49 -23.24
N VAL A 353 -10.58 12.75 -22.15
CA VAL A 353 -9.47 11.77 -22.04
C VAL A 353 -9.59 10.72 -23.14
N LEU A 354 -10.75 10.07 -23.29
CA LEU A 354 -10.95 9.01 -24.29
C LEU A 354 -10.72 9.49 -25.72
N ARG A 355 -11.03 10.76 -26.04
CA ARG A 355 -10.82 11.33 -27.38
C ARG A 355 -9.38 11.73 -27.64
N TYR A 356 -8.76 12.45 -26.71
CA TYR A 356 -7.54 13.20 -27.02
C TYR A 356 -6.28 12.69 -26.34
N GLU A 357 -6.39 11.95 -25.24
CA GLU A 357 -5.23 11.38 -24.56
C GLU A 357 -4.46 10.44 -25.49
N LYS A 358 -3.15 10.45 -25.35
CA LYS A 358 -2.22 9.62 -26.12
C LYS A 358 -1.44 8.66 -25.23
N ASP A 359 -1.31 8.97 -23.96
CA ASP A 359 -0.59 8.14 -23.01
C ASP A 359 -1.45 7.00 -22.48
N GLU A 360 -0.84 5.80 -22.38
CA GLU A 360 -1.53 4.57 -22.02
C GLU A 360 -2.16 4.63 -20.62
N LEU A 361 -1.47 5.26 -19.66
CA LEU A 361 -1.87 5.19 -18.25
C LEU A 361 -3.20 5.92 -17.96
N PRO A 362 -3.40 7.19 -18.34
CA PRO A 362 -4.70 7.84 -18.13
C PRO A 362 -5.82 7.21 -18.95
N LEU A 363 -5.55 6.78 -20.20
CA LEU A 363 -6.52 6.03 -21.02
C LEU A 363 -6.97 4.75 -20.33
N ARG A 364 -6.04 3.97 -19.79
CA ARG A 364 -6.37 2.74 -19.07
C ARG A 364 -7.25 3.01 -17.86
N ILE A 365 -6.94 4.06 -17.09
CA ILE A 365 -7.73 4.45 -15.92
C ILE A 365 -9.15 4.88 -16.33
N ALA A 366 -9.27 5.69 -17.40
CA ALA A 366 -10.57 6.09 -17.95
C ALA A 366 -11.40 4.87 -18.35
N VAL A 367 -10.83 4.00 -19.19
CA VAL A 367 -11.50 2.80 -19.73
C VAL A 367 -11.91 1.81 -18.62
N ASP A 368 -11.05 1.60 -17.63
CA ASP A 368 -11.30 0.68 -16.52
C ASP A 368 -12.37 1.23 -15.55
N ALA A 369 -12.54 2.55 -15.46
CA ALA A 369 -13.52 3.17 -14.56
C ALA A 369 -14.96 3.17 -15.10
N LEU A 370 -15.16 3.24 -16.42
CA LEU A 370 -16.49 3.39 -17.04
C LEU A 370 -17.53 2.37 -16.57
N PRO A 371 -17.26 1.05 -16.46
CA PRO A 371 -18.28 0.09 -16.04
C PRO A 371 -18.82 0.40 -14.64
N THR A 372 -17.95 0.73 -13.69
CA THR A 372 -18.37 1.06 -12.32
C THR A 372 -19.20 2.34 -12.28
N LEU A 373 -18.80 3.37 -13.04
CA LEU A 373 -19.52 4.63 -13.11
C LEU A 373 -20.89 4.48 -13.80
N ALA A 374 -20.96 3.67 -14.85
CA ALA A 374 -22.20 3.39 -15.58
C ALA A 374 -23.20 2.62 -14.69
N THR A 375 -22.74 1.59 -13.98
CA THR A 375 -23.57 0.85 -13.02
C THR A 375 -24.08 1.75 -11.89
N GLY A 376 -23.26 2.72 -11.45
CA GLY A 376 -23.65 3.72 -10.45
C GLY A 376 -24.56 4.83 -10.97
N GLY A 377 -24.87 4.87 -12.28
CA GLY A 377 -25.68 5.93 -12.88
C GLY A 377 -24.98 7.29 -13.02
N VAL A 378 -23.67 7.34 -12.78
CA VAL A 378 -22.86 8.57 -12.72
C VAL A 378 -22.56 9.12 -14.10
N ILE A 379 -22.39 8.22 -15.07
CA ILE A 379 -22.24 8.58 -16.48
C ILE A 379 -23.51 8.18 -17.24
N SER A 380 -24.24 9.19 -17.71
CA SER A 380 -25.43 9.02 -18.54
C SER A 380 -25.62 10.26 -19.42
N PRO A 381 -25.97 10.11 -20.72
CA PRO A 381 -26.18 8.85 -21.46
C PRO A 381 -24.87 8.12 -21.81
N LEU A 382 -24.95 6.80 -22.07
CA LEU A 382 -23.77 5.97 -22.40
C LEU A 382 -23.28 6.11 -23.85
N ALA A 383 -24.13 6.56 -24.77
CA ALA A 383 -23.81 6.61 -26.21
C ALA A 383 -22.49 7.35 -26.54
N PRO A 384 -22.19 8.54 -25.98
CA PRO A 384 -20.94 9.23 -26.26
C PRO A 384 -19.68 8.44 -25.85
N PHE A 385 -19.77 7.65 -24.77
CA PHE A 385 -18.67 6.79 -24.31
C PHE A 385 -18.50 5.58 -25.20
N VAL A 386 -19.60 4.98 -25.67
CA VAL A 386 -19.60 3.87 -26.62
C VAL A 386 -18.92 4.28 -27.93
N ASP A 387 -19.21 5.47 -28.44
CA ASP A 387 -18.58 6.00 -29.65
C ASP A 387 -17.06 6.12 -29.47
N CYS A 388 -16.61 6.77 -28.38
CA CYS A 388 -15.18 6.96 -28.10
C CYS A 388 -14.45 5.63 -27.89
N LEU A 389 -15.05 4.69 -27.16
CA LEU A 389 -14.46 3.36 -26.97
C LEU A 389 -14.36 2.60 -28.29
N SER A 390 -15.36 2.71 -29.17
CA SER A 390 -15.36 2.06 -30.48
C SER A 390 -14.21 2.56 -31.34
N GLU A 391 -13.95 3.87 -31.35
CA GLU A 391 -12.77 4.45 -32.00
C GLU A 391 -11.46 3.91 -31.39
N LEU A 392 -11.35 3.87 -30.06
CA LEU A 392 -10.17 3.37 -29.34
C LEU A 392 -9.86 1.91 -29.66
N THR A 393 -10.86 1.06 -29.93
CA THR A 393 -10.62 -0.35 -30.30
C THR A 393 -9.75 -0.50 -31.55
N THR A 394 -9.73 0.51 -32.42
CA THR A 394 -8.99 0.49 -33.69
C THR A 394 -7.71 1.32 -33.66
N ARG A 395 -7.66 2.34 -32.79
CA ARG A 395 -6.57 3.32 -32.74
C ARG A 395 -5.30 2.79 -32.05
N ASP A 396 -5.46 1.98 -31.00
CA ASP A 396 -4.35 1.49 -30.17
C ASP A 396 -4.58 0.02 -29.83
N LEU A 397 -3.62 -0.87 -30.16
CA LEU A 397 -3.78 -2.30 -29.91
C LEU A 397 -3.65 -2.69 -28.43
N VAL A 398 -2.90 -1.92 -27.64
CA VAL A 398 -2.68 -2.17 -26.21
C VAL A 398 -3.93 -1.76 -25.42
N ILE A 399 -4.48 -0.59 -25.71
CA ILE A 399 -5.73 -0.11 -25.08
C ILE A 399 -6.96 -0.76 -25.73
N GLY A 400 -6.89 -1.16 -27.00
CA GLY A 400 -8.03 -1.62 -27.78
C GLY A 400 -8.71 -2.86 -27.23
N GLU A 401 -7.97 -3.83 -26.68
CA GLU A 401 -8.57 -4.99 -26.00
C GLU A 401 -9.40 -4.55 -24.79
N ARG A 402 -8.85 -3.63 -23.98
CA ARG A 402 -9.52 -3.10 -22.79
C ARG A 402 -10.74 -2.29 -23.18
N ALA A 403 -10.62 -1.40 -24.17
CA ALA A 403 -11.73 -0.60 -24.67
C ALA A 403 -12.85 -1.49 -25.20
N THR A 404 -12.49 -2.53 -25.96
CA THR A 404 -13.45 -3.53 -26.44
C THR A 404 -14.14 -4.25 -25.29
N ALA A 405 -13.38 -4.64 -24.26
CA ALA A 405 -13.96 -5.29 -23.09
C ALA A 405 -14.92 -4.38 -22.32
N THR A 406 -14.55 -3.12 -22.14
CA THR A 406 -15.39 -2.11 -21.51
C THR A 406 -16.67 -1.90 -22.30
N LEU A 407 -16.61 -1.82 -23.64
CA LEU A 407 -17.81 -1.81 -24.49
C LEU A 407 -18.73 -3.00 -24.19
N ARG A 408 -18.17 -4.21 -24.08
CA ARG A 408 -18.97 -5.41 -23.78
C ARG A 408 -19.58 -5.40 -22.39
N SER A 409 -18.96 -4.71 -21.43
CA SER A 409 -19.54 -4.48 -20.11
C SER A 409 -20.66 -3.45 -20.15
N LEU A 410 -20.52 -2.37 -20.92
CA LEU A 410 -21.59 -1.38 -21.10
C LEU A 410 -22.80 -1.99 -21.84
N GLU A 411 -22.58 -2.77 -22.90
CA GLU A 411 -23.63 -3.53 -23.59
C GLU A 411 -24.38 -4.49 -22.66
N LEU A 412 -23.69 -5.05 -21.66
CA LEU A 412 -24.31 -5.95 -20.69
C LEU A 412 -25.31 -5.20 -19.81
N LEU A 413 -25.06 -3.92 -19.49
CA LEU A 413 -25.98 -3.09 -18.70
C LEU A 413 -27.30 -2.81 -19.44
N GLU A 414 -27.28 -2.84 -20.77
CA GLU A 414 -28.47 -2.67 -21.62
C GLU A 414 -29.25 -3.99 -21.83
N ASP A 415 -28.72 -5.12 -21.37
CA ASP A 415 -29.32 -6.47 -21.51
C ASP A 415 -29.62 -7.08 -20.13
N PRO A 416 -30.83 -6.84 -19.56
CA PRO A 416 -31.18 -7.27 -18.21
C PRO A 416 -31.08 -8.79 -17.99
N GLU A 417 -31.36 -9.58 -19.03
CA GLU A 417 -31.32 -11.04 -18.94
C GLU A 417 -29.87 -11.54 -18.84
N ALA A 418 -28.99 -11.03 -19.70
CA ALA A 418 -27.57 -11.37 -19.65
C ALA A 418 -26.90 -10.85 -18.37
N LEU A 419 -27.26 -9.66 -17.90
CA LEU A 419 -26.76 -9.09 -16.65
C LEU A 419 -27.15 -9.96 -15.45
N PHE A 420 -28.43 -10.32 -15.33
CA PHE A 420 -28.91 -11.21 -14.27
C PHE A 420 -28.17 -12.56 -14.26
N LEU A 421 -27.95 -13.13 -15.44
CA LEU A 421 -27.18 -14.37 -15.57
C LEU A 421 -25.71 -14.17 -15.14
N ALA A 422 -25.08 -13.07 -15.56
CA ALA A 422 -23.69 -12.76 -15.19
C ALA A 422 -23.53 -12.60 -13.67
N GLU A 423 -24.43 -11.87 -13.01
CA GLU A 423 -24.43 -11.70 -11.55
C GLU A 423 -24.66 -13.01 -10.79
N ARG A 424 -25.54 -13.88 -11.31
CA ARG A 424 -25.74 -15.23 -10.76
C ARG A 424 -24.45 -16.04 -10.86
N LEU A 425 -23.79 -16.03 -12.01
CA LEU A 425 -22.55 -16.76 -12.25
C LEU A 425 -21.38 -16.23 -11.42
N ALA A 426 -21.24 -14.91 -11.31
CA ALA A 426 -20.20 -14.26 -10.52
C ALA A 426 -20.26 -14.65 -9.02
N ARG A 427 -21.47 -14.89 -8.49
CA ARG A 427 -21.66 -15.39 -7.11
C ARG A 427 -21.34 -16.87 -6.94
N GLN A 428 -21.61 -17.70 -7.95
CA GLN A 428 -21.49 -19.16 -7.84
C GLN A 428 -20.10 -19.69 -8.22
N LEU A 429 -19.46 -19.12 -9.25
CA LEU A 429 -18.19 -19.62 -9.79
C LEU A 429 -17.02 -19.62 -8.80
N PRO A 430 -16.85 -18.64 -7.88
CA PRO A 430 -15.79 -18.68 -6.89
C PRO A 430 -15.82 -19.93 -5.99
N GLY A 431 -17.01 -20.51 -5.76
CA GLY A 431 -17.17 -21.77 -5.00
C GLY A 431 -16.81 -23.04 -5.79
N VAL A 432 -16.63 -22.95 -7.10
CA VAL A 432 -16.31 -24.08 -7.97
C VAL A 432 -14.79 -24.25 -8.02
N ARG A 433 -14.26 -25.44 -7.68
CA ARG A 433 -12.82 -25.71 -7.79
C ARG A 433 -12.36 -25.78 -9.25
N GLU A 434 -11.09 -25.52 -9.48
CA GLU A 434 -10.48 -25.69 -10.81
C GLU A 434 -10.72 -27.10 -11.37
N GLY A 435 -11.14 -27.17 -12.63
CA GLY A 435 -11.54 -28.38 -13.34
C GLY A 435 -12.88 -28.95 -12.90
N LYS A 436 -13.65 -28.31 -12.02
CA LYS A 436 -15.02 -28.71 -11.65
C LYS A 436 -16.05 -27.89 -12.42
N SER A 437 -17.30 -28.33 -12.33
CA SER A 437 -18.41 -27.76 -13.08
C SER A 437 -19.57 -27.29 -12.20
N LEU A 438 -20.35 -26.40 -12.79
CA LEU A 438 -21.58 -25.81 -12.28
C LEU A 438 -22.68 -26.05 -13.32
N GLN A 439 -23.83 -26.55 -12.89
CA GLN A 439 -25.00 -26.71 -13.75
C GLN A 439 -25.81 -25.41 -13.74
N VAL A 440 -26.27 -25.01 -14.91
CA VAL A 440 -27.04 -23.79 -15.14
C VAL A 440 -28.32 -24.15 -15.87
N ASP A 441 -29.43 -23.91 -15.18
CA ASP A 441 -30.77 -24.06 -15.75
C ASP A 441 -31.03 -22.88 -16.68
N LEU A 442 -30.87 -23.14 -17.98
CA LEU A 442 -31.16 -22.24 -19.09
C LEU A 442 -31.41 -23.12 -20.33
N VAL A 443 -32.59 -23.02 -20.93
CA VAL A 443 -33.00 -23.90 -22.04
C VAL A 443 -32.02 -23.77 -23.20
N PRO A 444 -31.38 -24.85 -23.68
CA PRO A 444 -30.40 -24.73 -24.76
C PRO A 444 -31.05 -24.34 -26.09
N ASN A 445 -30.79 -23.12 -26.55
CA ASN A 445 -31.18 -22.60 -27.86
C ASN A 445 -30.23 -21.47 -28.29
N ASP A 446 -30.35 -21.01 -29.53
CA ASP A 446 -29.39 -20.03 -30.08
C ASP A 446 -29.50 -18.63 -29.45
N ALA A 447 -30.67 -18.25 -28.93
CA ALA A 447 -30.84 -16.99 -28.19
C ALA A 447 -30.14 -17.08 -26.83
N ASN A 448 -30.40 -18.17 -26.09
CA ASN A 448 -29.81 -18.44 -24.78
C ASN A 448 -28.31 -18.71 -24.85
N ASP A 449 -27.82 -19.28 -25.95
CA ASP A 449 -26.38 -19.35 -26.24
C ASP A 449 -25.75 -17.95 -26.25
N ARG A 450 -26.39 -16.96 -26.89
CA ARG A 450 -25.86 -15.58 -26.96
C ARG A 450 -25.88 -14.91 -25.59
N VAL A 451 -26.96 -15.07 -24.83
CA VAL A 451 -27.09 -14.57 -23.45
C VAL A 451 -25.99 -15.18 -22.57
N LEU A 452 -25.81 -16.51 -22.63
CA LEU A 452 -24.78 -17.21 -21.88
C LEU A 452 -23.37 -16.77 -22.28
N MET A 453 -23.08 -16.65 -23.58
CA MET A 453 -21.75 -16.20 -24.04
C MET A 453 -21.44 -14.78 -23.57
N ARG A 454 -22.42 -13.86 -23.58
CA ARG A 454 -22.27 -12.50 -23.04
C ARG A 454 -21.96 -12.52 -21.55
N ALA A 455 -22.73 -13.27 -20.78
CA ALA A 455 -22.54 -13.41 -19.34
C ALA A 455 -21.18 -14.04 -18.99
N LEU A 456 -20.82 -15.15 -19.63
CA LEU A 456 -19.55 -15.83 -19.42
C LEU A 456 -18.35 -14.94 -19.78
N ARG A 457 -18.46 -14.18 -20.87
CA ARG A 457 -17.41 -13.25 -21.30
C ARG A 457 -17.12 -12.18 -20.25
N HIS A 458 -18.15 -11.67 -19.60
CA HIS A 458 -18.00 -10.69 -18.52
C HIS A 458 -17.35 -11.34 -17.29
N VAL A 459 -17.90 -12.46 -16.82
CA VAL A 459 -17.44 -13.11 -15.58
C VAL A 459 -16.04 -13.74 -15.72
N GLY A 460 -15.70 -14.26 -16.90
CA GLY A 460 -14.42 -14.95 -17.15
C GLY A 460 -13.18 -14.04 -17.19
N ARG A 461 -13.33 -12.71 -17.21
CA ARG A 461 -12.16 -11.79 -17.29
C ARG A 461 -11.28 -11.86 -16.04
N GLY A 462 -11.90 -11.93 -14.86
CA GLY A 462 -11.23 -11.93 -13.55
C GLY A 462 -10.94 -13.32 -13.01
N ASP A 463 -11.17 -14.37 -13.79
CA ASP A 463 -11.12 -15.76 -13.33
C ASP A 463 -10.25 -16.65 -14.25
N LEU A 464 -10.22 -17.95 -13.97
CA LEU A 464 -9.72 -18.99 -14.85
C LEU A 464 -10.54 -19.06 -16.15
N GLN A 465 -10.05 -19.83 -17.12
CA GLN A 465 -10.83 -20.15 -18.32
C GLN A 465 -12.20 -20.70 -17.95
N LEU A 466 -13.25 -20.26 -18.63
CA LEU A 466 -14.57 -20.86 -18.51
C LEU A 466 -14.89 -21.64 -19.80
N ALA A 467 -15.43 -22.84 -19.65
CA ALA A 467 -15.95 -23.60 -20.76
C ALA A 467 -17.42 -23.94 -20.52
N ALA A 468 -18.25 -23.92 -21.55
CA ALA A 468 -19.66 -24.27 -21.47
C ALA A 468 -19.98 -25.38 -22.48
N ARG A 469 -20.81 -26.34 -22.07
CA ARG A 469 -21.44 -27.31 -22.97
C ARG A 469 -22.93 -27.42 -22.70
N ARG A 470 -23.71 -27.60 -23.76
CA ARG A 470 -25.14 -27.94 -23.64
C ARG A 470 -25.27 -29.32 -23.00
N GLN A 471 -26.11 -29.46 -21.97
CA GLN A 471 -26.37 -30.73 -21.28
C GLN A 471 -27.84 -30.82 -20.88
N GLY A 472 -28.59 -31.76 -21.49
CA GLY A 472 -30.02 -31.92 -21.21
C GLY A 472 -30.79 -30.63 -21.46
N ASN A 473 -31.50 -30.13 -20.44
CA ASN A 473 -32.27 -28.89 -20.49
C ASN A 473 -31.50 -27.66 -19.96
N GLY A 474 -30.17 -27.76 -19.85
CA GLY A 474 -29.33 -26.70 -19.30
C GLY A 474 -27.94 -26.64 -19.92
N TYR A 475 -27.05 -25.93 -19.24
CA TYR A 475 -25.64 -25.84 -19.57
C TYR A 475 -24.79 -26.31 -18.40
N GLU A 476 -23.73 -27.03 -18.70
CA GLU A 476 -22.66 -27.26 -17.76
C GLU A 476 -21.53 -26.27 -18.02
N ILE A 477 -21.22 -25.45 -17.02
CA ILE A 477 -20.09 -24.52 -17.02
C ILE A 477 -18.94 -25.14 -16.24
N ILE A 478 -17.78 -25.28 -16.86
CA ILE A 478 -16.55 -25.80 -16.27
C ILE A 478 -15.61 -24.63 -15.99
N ARG A 479 -15.15 -24.53 -14.74
CA ARG A 479 -14.20 -23.50 -14.30
C ARG A 479 -12.78 -24.03 -14.35
N GLY A 480 -11.91 -23.31 -15.05
CA GLY A 480 -10.51 -23.66 -15.27
C GLY A 480 -10.31 -24.82 -16.23
N GLU A 481 -9.05 -25.25 -16.34
CA GLU A 481 -8.62 -26.16 -17.41
C GLU A 481 -8.13 -27.47 -16.84
N ARG A 482 -8.77 -28.56 -17.25
CA ARG A 482 -8.29 -29.90 -16.88
C ARG A 482 -7.02 -30.19 -17.65
N ARG A 483 -6.02 -30.75 -16.97
CA ARG A 483 -4.79 -31.24 -17.60
C ARG A 483 -4.87 -32.76 -17.78
N ARG A 484 -4.61 -33.23 -19.00
CA ARG A 484 -4.52 -34.68 -19.30
C ARG A 484 -3.34 -34.96 -20.19
N ARG A 485 -2.77 -36.17 -20.08
CA ARG A 485 -1.73 -36.62 -21.01
C ARG A 485 -2.30 -36.68 -22.43
N ARG A 486 -1.57 -36.15 -23.41
CA ARG A 486 -1.95 -36.21 -24.84
C ARG A 486 -0.86 -36.92 -25.65
N PRO A 487 -1.22 -37.87 -26.53
CA PRO A 487 -0.24 -38.58 -27.36
C PRO A 487 0.63 -37.64 -28.19
N TRP A 488 0.04 -36.58 -28.76
CA TRP A 488 0.78 -35.60 -29.56
C TRP A 488 1.82 -34.83 -28.72
N ARG A 489 1.54 -34.50 -27.45
CA ARG A 489 2.53 -33.87 -26.55
C ARG A 489 3.64 -34.85 -26.18
N ILE A 490 3.32 -36.12 -25.94
CA ILE A 490 4.33 -37.15 -25.71
C ILE A 490 5.27 -37.25 -26.92
N LEU A 491 4.71 -37.34 -28.13
CA LEU A 491 5.50 -37.39 -29.36
C LEU A 491 6.34 -36.12 -29.58
N HIS A 492 5.77 -34.93 -29.32
CA HIS A 492 6.49 -33.66 -29.42
C HIS A 492 7.66 -33.61 -28.43
N GLU A 493 7.44 -34.01 -27.17
CA GLU A 493 8.48 -34.03 -26.14
C GLU A 493 9.62 -35.01 -26.47
N LEU A 494 9.32 -36.15 -27.09
CA LEU A 494 10.33 -37.11 -27.55
C LEU A 494 11.16 -36.62 -28.74
N THR A 495 10.61 -35.71 -29.56
CA THR A 495 11.24 -35.22 -30.79
C THR A 495 11.90 -33.86 -30.65
N HIS A 496 11.50 -33.05 -29.66
CA HIS A 496 11.95 -31.67 -29.46
C HIS A 496 12.42 -31.45 -28.03
N VAL A 497 13.52 -32.11 -27.65
CA VAL A 497 14.16 -31.90 -26.35
C VAL A 497 14.83 -30.54 -26.36
N ALA A 498 14.45 -29.65 -25.44
CA ALA A 498 15.01 -28.31 -25.35
C ALA A 498 15.50 -28.05 -23.91
N PRO A 499 16.76 -27.60 -23.73
CA PRO A 499 17.37 -27.41 -22.41
C PRO A 499 16.79 -26.21 -21.64
N ASP A 500 16.06 -25.32 -22.32
CA ASP A 500 15.39 -24.15 -21.75
C ASP A 500 13.98 -24.45 -21.19
N LYS A 501 13.54 -25.72 -21.23
CA LYS A 501 12.26 -26.13 -20.64
C LYS A 501 12.30 -25.99 -19.12
N ARG A 502 11.21 -25.45 -18.55
CA ARG A 502 11.08 -25.26 -17.10
C ARG A 502 11.19 -26.59 -16.35
N SER A 503 12.08 -26.63 -15.37
CA SER A 503 12.14 -27.69 -14.37
C SER A 503 10.87 -27.68 -13.52
N GLY A 504 10.24 -28.85 -13.33
CA GLY A 504 9.06 -29.00 -12.46
C GLY A 504 7.70 -28.90 -13.15
N TYR A 505 7.64 -28.84 -14.49
CA TYR A 505 6.39 -28.90 -15.25
C TYR A 505 6.22 -30.24 -15.98
N VAL A 506 5.00 -30.78 -16.01
CA VAL A 506 4.69 -32.02 -16.75
C VAL A 506 4.37 -31.69 -18.20
N HIS A 507 5.41 -31.62 -19.04
CA HIS A 507 5.30 -31.22 -20.46
C HIS A 507 4.52 -32.22 -21.34
N THR A 508 4.25 -33.43 -20.84
CA THR A 508 3.43 -34.45 -21.53
C THR A 508 1.92 -34.27 -21.31
N GLN A 509 1.53 -33.39 -20.40
CA GLN A 509 0.13 -33.03 -20.17
C GLN A 509 -0.24 -31.80 -20.99
N ALA A 510 -1.43 -31.82 -21.57
CA ALA A 510 -2.02 -30.71 -22.29
C ALA A 510 -3.31 -30.25 -21.62
N ARG A 511 -3.71 -29.01 -21.91
CA ARG A 511 -4.98 -28.45 -21.46
C ARG A 511 -6.10 -29.09 -22.29
N VAL A 512 -7.13 -29.57 -21.62
CA VAL A 512 -8.30 -30.18 -22.24
C VAL A 512 -9.46 -29.22 -22.10
N THR A 513 -9.90 -28.68 -23.23
CA THR A 513 -11.11 -27.89 -23.25
C THR A 513 -12.31 -28.81 -23.38
N GLU A 514 -13.07 -28.94 -22.30
CA GLU A 514 -14.32 -29.69 -22.26
C GLU A 514 -15.45 -28.68 -22.44
N GLY A 515 -15.91 -28.45 -23.67
CA GLY A 515 -16.89 -27.41 -23.97
C GLY A 515 -17.00 -27.10 -25.45
N THR A 516 -18.16 -26.60 -25.87
CA THR A 516 -18.37 -26.05 -27.22
C THR A 516 -18.26 -24.52 -27.23
N MET A 517 -18.31 -23.88 -26.06
CA MET A 517 -18.09 -22.45 -25.87
C MET A 517 -16.99 -22.24 -24.84
N VAL A 518 -16.04 -21.35 -25.12
CA VAL A 518 -14.84 -21.19 -24.30
C VAL A 518 -14.53 -19.71 -24.15
N VAL A 519 -14.48 -19.25 -22.91
CA VAL A 519 -13.99 -17.92 -22.55
C VAL A 519 -12.58 -18.07 -22.01
N PRO A 520 -11.55 -17.65 -22.76
CA PRO A 520 -10.18 -17.64 -22.27
C PRO A 520 -10.05 -16.61 -21.13
N PRO A 521 -9.18 -16.85 -20.14
CA PRO A 521 -8.88 -15.87 -19.12
C PRO A 521 -8.07 -14.72 -19.71
N VAL A 522 -8.30 -13.52 -19.20
CA VAL A 522 -7.68 -12.29 -19.70
C VAL A 522 -6.55 -11.84 -18.79
N VAL A 523 -6.72 -11.96 -17.47
CA VAL A 523 -5.76 -11.48 -16.47
C VAL A 523 -4.73 -12.56 -16.07
N LEU A 524 -5.14 -13.83 -16.02
CA LEU A 524 -4.28 -14.93 -15.60
C LEU A 524 -3.49 -15.52 -16.78
N GLY A 525 -2.17 -15.40 -16.74
CA GLY A 525 -1.28 -16.13 -17.63
C GLY A 525 0.04 -16.53 -16.99
N GLU A 526 0.77 -17.38 -17.72
CA GLU A 526 2.01 -17.95 -17.21
C GLU A 526 3.12 -16.90 -17.22
N LEU A 527 3.60 -16.47 -16.05
CA LEU A 527 4.60 -15.41 -15.85
C LEU A 527 5.89 -15.53 -16.67
N THR A 528 6.18 -16.70 -17.25
CA THR A 528 7.35 -16.90 -18.10
C THR A 528 6.85 -17.32 -19.49
N PRO A 529 7.51 -16.95 -20.60
CA PRO A 529 7.27 -17.55 -21.91
C PRO A 529 7.67 -19.03 -21.89
N THR A 530 6.94 -19.89 -22.61
CA THR A 530 7.35 -21.29 -22.84
C THR A 530 7.29 -21.60 -24.33
N PRO A 531 8.32 -22.26 -24.89
CA PRO A 531 8.30 -22.70 -26.28
C PRO A 531 7.32 -23.86 -26.50
N VAL A 532 6.83 -24.51 -25.44
CA VAL A 532 5.93 -25.67 -25.51
C VAL A 532 4.63 -25.31 -26.27
N PRO A 533 4.31 -26.03 -27.37
CA PRO A 533 3.07 -25.80 -28.10
C PRO A 533 1.83 -26.05 -27.24
N GLY A 534 0.78 -25.26 -27.46
CA GLY A 534 -0.50 -25.41 -26.75
C GLY A 534 -0.59 -24.67 -25.42
N GLU A 535 0.48 -24.00 -24.96
CA GLU A 535 0.39 -23.04 -23.86
C GLU A 535 0.06 -21.63 -24.35
N ARG A 536 -0.52 -20.81 -23.47
CA ARG A 536 -0.80 -19.40 -23.80
C ARG A 536 0.50 -18.63 -23.92
N ARG A 537 0.58 -17.75 -24.92
CA ARG A 537 1.76 -16.91 -25.15
C ARG A 537 1.40 -15.46 -24.94
N PHE A 538 2.28 -14.73 -24.27
CA PHE A 538 2.17 -13.28 -24.20
C PHE A 538 2.45 -12.70 -25.59
N VAL A 539 1.51 -11.93 -26.11
CA VAL A 539 1.59 -11.21 -27.38
C VAL A 539 1.78 -9.75 -27.05
N LYS A 540 3.03 -9.27 -27.12
CA LYS A 540 3.38 -7.89 -26.76
C LYS A 540 2.55 -6.86 -27.52
N GLN A 541 2.29 -7.12 -28.80
CA GLN A 541 1.51 -6.24 -29.68
C GLN A 541 0.04 -6.15 -29.26
N ALA A 542 -0.50 -7.17 -28.60
CA ALA A 542 -1.89 -7.19 -28.11
C ALA A 542 -1.98 -6.81 -26.63
N GLY A 543 -0.88 -6.34 -26.01
CA GLY A 543 -0.86 -5.94 -24.60
C GLY A 543 -1.20 -7.04 -23.60
N GLY A 544 -1.16 -8.32 -24.01
CA GLY A 544 -1.73 -9.42 -23.21
C GLY A 544 -1.50 -10.81 -23.79
N TRP A 545 -2.28 -11.79 -23.33
CA TRP A 545 -2.10 -13.21 -23.68
C TRP A 545 -2.67 -13.63 -25.03
N GLY A 546 -3.15 -12.67 -25.84
CA GLY A 546 -3.81 -12.94 -27.11
C GLY A 546 -4.97 -13.93 -26.94
N PRO A 547 -6.03 -13.60 -26.18
CA PRO A 547 -7.14 -14.52 -25.91
C PRO A 547 -7.84 -15.04 -27.19
N PHE A 548 -7.70 -14.32 -28.29
CA PHE A 548 -8.19 -14.70 -29.61
C PHE A 548 -7.31 -15.74 -30.34
N LEU A 549 -6.08 -15.97 -29.87
CA LEU A 549 -5.19 -16.95 -30.48
C LEU A 549 -5.59 -18.36 -30.05
N MET A 550 -5.92 -19.17 -31.05
CA MET A 550 -6.19 -20.58 -30.87
C MET A 550 -4.93 -21.32 -30.46
N ARG A 551 -5.09 -22.28 -29.54
CA ARG A 551 -4.02 -23.23 -29.22
C ARG A 551 -4.16 -24.46 -30.09
N VAL A 552 -3.06 -25.19 -30.23
CA VAL A 552 -3.05 -26.50 -30.91
C VAL A 552 -4.10 -27.44 -30.29
N ASP A 553 -4.22 -27.45 -28.97
CA ASP A 553 -5.22 -28.27 -28.27
C ASP A 553 -6.67 -27.86 -28.60
N ASP A 554 -6.93 -26.56 -28.83
CA ASP A 554 -8.27 -26.07 -29.22
C ASP A 554 -8.60 -26.51 -30.66
N LEU A 555 -7.63 -26.42 -31.59
CA LEU A 555 -7.77 -26.89 -32.96
C LEU A 555 -8.03 -28.40 -33.02
N LEU A 556 -7.25 -29.19 -32.28
CA LEU A 556 -7.46 -30.64 -32.22
C LEU A 556 -8.83 -30.98 -31.61
N ALA A 557 -9.23 -30.30 -30.54
CA ALA A 557 -10.55 -30.49 -29.95
C ALA A 557 -11.67 -30.19 -30.96
N ALA A 558 -11.53 -29.12 -31.75
CA ALA A 558 -12.47 -28.77 -32.80
C ALA A 558 -12.50 -29.81 -33.93
N CYS A 559 -11.35 -30.26 -34.44
CA CYS A 559 -11.28 -31.26 -35.52
C CYS A 559 -11.88 -32.62 -35.12
N PHE A 560 -11.80 -33.01 -33.85
CA PHE A 560 -12.39 -34.25 -33.36
C PHE A 560 -13.84 -34.09 -32.87
N SER A 561 -14.33 -32.86 -32.75
CA SER A 561 -15.72 -32.56 -32.39
C SER A 561 -16.57 -32.45 -33.65
N ARG A 562 -17.76 -33.07 -33.65
CA ARG A 562 -18.78 -32.85 -34.71
C ARG A 562 -19.63 -31.59 -34.47
N VAL A 563 -19.32 -30.82 -33.44
CA VAL A 563 -20.07 -29.63 -33.02
C VAL A 563 -19.16 -28.41 -33.12
N PRO A 564 -19.66 -27.26 -33.62
CA PRO A 564 -18.88 -26.04 -33.71
C PRO A 564 -18.24 -25.67 -32.37
N TYR A 565 -16.95 -25.33 -32.42
CA TYR A 565 -16.18 -24.88 -31.27
C TYR A 565 -16.07 -23.36 -31.31
N ARG A 566 -16.45 -22.69 -30.21
CA ARG A 566 -16.54 -21.23 -30.12
C ARG A 566 -15.60 -20.70 -29.06
N ILE A 567 -14.68 -19.82 -29.46
CA ILE A 567 -13.86 -19.03 -28.54
C ILE A 567 -14.49 -17.65 -28.42
N VAL A 568 -14.92 -17.30 -27.22
CA VAL A 568 -15.67 -16.08 -26.91
C VAL A 568 -14.71 -15.09 -26.27
N THR A 569 -14.45 -13.98 -26.95
CA THR A 569 -13.53 -12.92 -26.51
C THR A 569 -14.26 -11.57 -26.43
N SER A 570 -13.58 -10.55 -25.91
CA SER A 570 -14.05 -9.15 -25.97
C SER A 570 -14.30 -8.71 -27.41
N ALA A 571 -13.40 -9.06 -28.34
CA ALA A 571 -13.50 -8.73 -29.77
C ALA A 571 -14.61 -9.45 -30.54
N GLY A 572 -15.13 -10.57 -30.02
CA GLY A 572 -16.18 -11.34 -30.67
C GLY A 572 -16.03 -12.83 -30.46
N VAL A 573 -16.71 -13.61 -31.31
CA VAL A 573 -16.71 -15.08 -31.27
C VAL A 573 -15.96 -15.62 -32.47
N VAL A 574 -14.89 -16.39 -32.21
CA VAL A 574 -14.22 -17.20 -33.25
C VAL A 574 -14.89 -18.56 -33.27
N GLU A 575 -15.52 -18.91 -34.39
CA GLU A 575 -16.18 -20.21 -34.57
C GLU A 575 -15.36 -21.10 -35.51
N ILE A 576 -15.13 -22.35 -35.08
CA ILE A 576 -14.42 -23.37 -35.84
C ILE A 576 -15.42 -24.47 -36.21
N ARG A 577 -15.45 -24.85 -37.48
CA ARG A 577 -16.27 -25.93 -38.03
C ARG A 577 -15.35 -26.97 -38.67
N SER A 578 -15.53 -28.24 -38.29
CA SER A 578 -14.83 -29.41 -38.83
C SER A 578 -15.48 -29.91 -40.10
#